data_AF-A0A7S2Q433-F1
#
_entry.id   AF-A0A7S2Q433-F1
#
_cell.length_a   1.000
_cell.length_b   1.000
_cell.length_c   1.000
_cell.angle_alpha   90.00
_cell.angle_beta   90.00
_cell.angle_gamma   90.00
#
_symmetry.space_group_name_H-M   'P 1'
#
loop_
_entity.id
_entity.type
_entity.pdbx_description
1 polymer ?
#
loop_
_entity_poly.entity_id
_entity_poly.type
_entity_poly.pdbx_seq_one_letter_code
_entity_poly.pdbx_strand_id
1 'polypeptide(L)'
;LVGSSAASMVLVHGETVPSEFVPTRPFRVNAGAVHCYILMADGSTKYLSELKMGDEVLVVSARDRRQRSATVGRTKVERRPLTLLRWRDRESGKEAGTFV
;
A
#
# COMPACT_ATOMS: atom_id res chain seq x y z
N LEU A 1 -5.85 -3.80 -5.17
CA LEU A 1 -4.63 -4.64 -5.27
C LEU A 1 -3.44 -3.71 -5.48
N VAL A 2 -2.29 -3.98 -4.87
CA VAL A 2 -1.09 -3.12 -4.95
C VAL A 2 0.16 -3.96 -5.14
N GLY A 3 1.16 -3.51 -5.91
CA GLY A 3 2.43 -4.22 -6.08
C GLY A 3 3.56 -3.33 -6.58
N SER A 4 4.82 -3.70 -6.35
CA SER A 4 5.98 -2.98 -6.93
C SER A 4 6.14 -3.24 -8.44
N SER A 5 5.40 -4.20 -8.99
CA SER A 5 5.27 -4.49 -10.42
C SER A 5 3.80 -4.57 -10.81
N ALA A 6 3.44 -4.05 -11.99
CA ALA A 6 2.08 -4.15 -12.51
C ALA A 6 1.64 -5.61 -12.79
N ALA A 7 2.61 -6.53 -12.98
CA ALA A 7 2.34 -7.95 -13.23
C ALA A 7 2.14 -8.79 -11.96
N SER A 8 2.46 -8.26 -10.77
CA SER A 8 2.39 -9.00 -9.51
C SER A 8 1.91 -8.10 -8.38
N MET A 9 0.70 -8.38 -7.89
CA MET A 9 0.04 -7.55 -6.89
C MET A 9 -0.44 -8.38 -5.70
N VAL A 10 -0.49 -7.74 -4.53
CA VAL A 10 -1.03 -8.29 -3.29
C VAL A 10 -2.33 -7.60 -2.91
N LEU A 11 -3.15 -8.32 -2.14
CA LEU A 11 -4.35 -7.75 -1.53
C LEU A 11 -3.99 -7.05 -0.22
N VAL A 12 -4.21 -5.74 -0.19
CA VAL A 12 -4.06 -4.93 1.03
C VAL A 12 -5.43 -4.79 1.68
N HIS A 13 -5.51 -5.18 2.95
CA HIS A 13 -6.75 -5.06 3.71
C HIS A 13 -7.00 -3.61 4.15
N GLY A 14 -8.27 -3.21 4.19
CA GLY A 14 -8.66 -1.90 4.73
C GLY A 14 -8.55 -1.86 6.25
N GLU A 15 -8.38 -0.67 6.83
CA GLU A 15 -8.42 -0.45 8.28
C GLU A 15 -9.85 -0.44 8.82
N THR A 16 -10.61 -1.47 8.46
CA THR A 16 -12.00 -1.67 8.86
C THR A 16 -12.12 -2.74 9.96
N VAL A 17 -11.02 -3.40 10.33
CA VAL A 17 -10.99 -4.41 11.38
C VAL A 17 -10.97 -3.73 12.75
N PRO A 18 -11.84 -4.13 13.69
CA PRO A 18 -11.80 -3.64 15.07
C PRO A 18 -10.47 -3.94 15.73
N SER A 19 -9.93 -2.98 16.49
CA SER A 19 -8.77 -3.17 17.36
C SER A 19 -9.06 -2.55 18.72
N GLU A 20 -8.41 -3.06 19.77
CA GLU A 20 -8.53 -2.52 21.13
C GLU A 20 -7.94 -1.12 21.27
N PHE A 21 -7.10 -0.70 20.32
CA PHE A 21 -6.31 0.52 20.40
C PHE A 21 -6.87 1.66 19.54
N VAL A 22 -7.64 1.36 18.49
CA VAL A 22 -8.10 2.36 17.51
C VAL A 22 -9.52 2.06 17.01
N PRO A 23 -10.44 3.05 16.99
CA PRO A 23 -11.75 2.90 16.38
C PRO A 23 -11.68 2.54 14.90
N THR A 24 -12.63 1.75 14.42
CA THR A 24 -12.77 1.42 12.99
C THR A 24 -13.08 2.66 12.17
N ARG A 25 -12.51 2.75 10.96
CA ARG A 25 -12.79 3.84 10.01
C ARG A 25 -13.74 3.33 8.91
N PRO A 26 -14.62 4.18 8.34
CA PRO A 26 -15.62 3.73 7.35
C PRO A 26 -15.01 3.01 6.15
N PHE A 27 -13.90 3.53 5.59
CA PHE A 27 -13.04 2.85 4.62
C PHE A 27 -11.72 3.62 4.43
N ARG A 28 -10.60 3.11 4.95
CA ARG A 28 -9.24 3.66 4.74
C ARG A 28 -8.28 2.53 4.41
N VAL A 29 -7.36 2.76 3.48
CA VAL A 29 -6.30 1.80 3.14
C VAL A 29 -4.96 2.53 3.20
N ASN A 30 -4.01 2.01 3.99
CA ASN A 30 -2.61 2.39 3.83
C ASN A 30 -2.02 1.50 2.75
N ALA A 31 -1.52 2.10 1.67
CA ALA A 31 -1.02 1.37 0.53
C ALA A 31 0.46 1.68 0.31
N GLY A 32 1.31 0.66 0.53
CA GLY A 32 2.69 0.55 0.07
C GLY A 32 3.58 1.80 0.05
N ALA A 33 4.63 1.74 -0.77
CA ALA A 33 5.44 2.90 -1.13
C ALA A 33 4.80 3.61 -2.33
N VAL A 34 5.08 4.91 -2.48
CA VAL A 34 4.46 5.75 -3.51
C VAL A 34 4.71 5.28 -4.96
N HIS A 35 5.77 4.52 -5.21
CA HIS A 35 6.11 3.96 -6.52
C HIS A 35 5.41 2.62 -6.83
N CYS A 36 4.66 2.06 -5.88
CA CYS A 36 3.91 0.84 -6.17
C CYS A 36 2.75 1.13 -7.13
N TYR A 37 2.41 0.15 -7.95
CA TYR A 37 1.24 0.14 -8.81
C TYR A 37 -0.02 -0.21 -8.00
N ILE A 38 -1.14 0.37 -8.42
CA ILE A 38 -2.50 0.00 -8.01
C ILE A 38 -3.31 -0.40 -9.24
N LEU A 39 -4.20 -1.38 -9.09
CA LEU A 39 -5.16 -1.77 -10.12
C LEU A 39 -6.38 -0.84 -10.13
N MET A 40 -6.61 -0.21 -11.27
CA MET A 40 -7.73 0.68 -11.55
C MET A 40 -9.01 -0.11 -11.87
N ALA A 41 -10.17 0.52 -11.79
CA ALA A 41 -11.46 -0.13 -12.05
C ALA A 41 -11.61 -0.65 -13.50
N ASP A 42 -10.93 -0.01 -14.46
CA ASP A 42 -10.91 -0.39 -15.87
C ASP A 42 -9.89 -1.50 -16.21
N GLY A 43 -9.18 -2.01 -15.20
CA GLY A 43 -8.14 -3.03 -15.35
C GLY A 43 -6.76 -2.48 -15.71
N SER A 44 -6.62 -1.17 -15.94
CA SER A 44 -5.32 -0.52 -16.08
C SER A 44 -4.60 -0.42 -14.73
N THR A 45 -3.34 0.00 -14.75
CA THR A 45 -2.58 0.24 -13.52
C THR A 45 -2.07 1.66 -13.48
N LYS A 46 -1.90 2.17 -12.26
CA LYS A 46 -1.41 3.53 -11.99
C LYS A 46 -0.41 3.49 -10.84
N TYR A 47 0.51 4.44 -10.75
CA TYR A 47 1.31 4.56 -9.52
C TYR A 47 0.46 5.13 -8.38
N LEU A 48 0.71 4.67 -7.15
CA LEU A 48 0.06 5.21 -5.95
C LEU A 48 0.30 6.71 -5.78
N SER A 49 1.47 7.21 -6.18
CA SER A 49 1.79 8.64 -6.20
C SER A 49 0.90 9.49 -7.11
N GLU A 50 0.28 8.88 -8.12
CA GLU A 50 -0.50 9.57 -9.14
C GLU A 50 -2.01 9.51 -8.84
N LEU A 51 -2.44 8.73 -7.84
CA LEU A 51 -3.84 8.65 -7.44
C LEU A 51 -4.35 10.01 -6.97
N LYS A 52 -5.48 10.42 -7.54
CA LYS A 52 -6.16 11.67 -7.19
C LYS A 52 -7.62 11.39 -6.82
N MET A 53 -8.23 12.39 -6.19
CA MET A 53 -9.67 12.38 -5.94
C MET A 53 -10.43 12.16 -7.25
N GLY A 54 -11.45 11.31 -7.21
CA GLY A 54 -12.28 10.96 -8.36
C GLY A 54 -11.77 9.79 -9.20
N ASP A 55 -10.52 9.34 -9.02
CA ASP A 55 -10.05 8.12 -9.67
C ASP A 55 -10.88 6.91 -9.20
N GLU A 56 -11.18 5.98 -10.11
CA GLU A 56 -11.89 4.73 -9.79
C GLU A 56 -10.92 3.55 -9.72
N VAL A 57 -10.91 2.87 -8.57
CA VAL A 57 -10.01 1.76 -8.30
C VAL A 57 -10.76 0.44 -8.12
N LEU A 58 -10.10 -0.67 -8.41
CA LEU A 58 -10.67 -1.99 -8.20
C LEU A 58 -10.55 -2.40 -6.73
N VAL A 59 -11.69 -2.66 -6.09
CA VAL A 59 -11.77 -3.26 -4.76
C VAL A 59 -12.20 -4.71 -4.89
N VAL A 60 -11.46 -5.60 -4.22
CA VAL A 60 -11.67 -7.04 -4.29
C VAL A 60 -11.94 -7.57 -2.89
N SER A 61 -12.97 -8.39 -2.75
CA SER A 61 -13.29 -9.09 -1.52
C SER A 61 -12.47 -10.37 -1.41
N ALA A 62 -11.72 -10.52 -0.30
CA ALA A 62 -10.96 -11.74 -0.01
C ALA A 62 -11.87 -12.96 0.21
N ARG A 63 -13.11 -12.74 0.67
CA ARG A 63 -14.01 -13.81 1.13
C ARG A 63 -14.75 -14.50 -0.01
N ASP A 64 -15.30 -13.71 -0.93
CA ASP A 64 -16.17 -14.20 -2.01
C ASP A 64 -15.63 -13.87 -3.42
N ARG A 65 -14.41 -13.31 -3.50
CA ARG A 65 -13.72 -12.90 -4.74
C ARG A 65 -14.52 -11.93 -5.61
N ARG A 66 -15.55 -11.28 -5.06
CA ARG A 66 -16.28 -10.24 -5.79
C ARG A 66 -15.40 -9.02 -5.99
N GLN A 67 -15.60 -8.38 -7.14
CA GLN A 67 -14.91 -7.18 -7.53
C GLN A 67 -15.94 -6.06 -7.71
N ARG A 68 -15.57 -4.84 -7.34
CA ARG A 68 -16.36 -3.63 -7.60
C ARG A 68 -15.44 -2.42 -7.75
N SER A 69 -15.91 -1.39 -8.43
CA SER A 69 -15.26 -0.09 -8.41
C SER A 69 -15.47 0.61 -7.06
N ALA A 70 -14.53 1.48 -6.72
CA ALA A 70 -14.67 2.46 -5.66
C ALA A 70 -13.99 3.76 -6.08
N THR A 71 -14.66 4.89 -5.81
CA THR A 71 -14.10 6.21 -6.07
C THR A 71 -13.15 6.62 -4.95
N VAL A 72 -11.96 7.10 -5.31
CA VAL A 72 -11.01 7.68 -4.37
C VAL A 72 -11.55 9.04 -3.89
N GLY A 73 -11.90 9.12 -2.61
CA GLY A 73 -12.33 10.39 -2.01
C GLY A 73 -11.16 11.32 -1.67
N ARG A 74 -10.08 10.79 -1.09
CA ARG A 74 -8.88 11.55 -0.72
C ARG A 74 -7.65 10.66 -0.73
N THR A 75 -6.57 11.16 -1.34
CA THR A 75 -5.23 10.56 -1.25
C THR A 75 -4.39 11.34 -0.24
N LYS A 76 -3.70 10.63 0.67
CA LYS A 76 -2.73 11.24 1.60
C LYS A 76 -1.39 10.55 1.40
N VAL A 77 -0.42 11.27 0.86
CA VAL A 77 0.97 10.82 0.78
C VAL A 77 1.70 11.33 2.02
N GLU A 78 2.07 10.41 2.90
CA GLU A 78 2.89 10.75 4.07
C GLU A 78 4.37 10.49 3.76
N ARG A 79 5.22 11.48 4.00
CA ARG A 79 6.67 11.27 4.08
C ARG A 79 6.99 10.89 5.52
N ARG A 80 7.52 9.69 5.71
CA ARG A 80 8.09 9.26 6.98
C ARG A 80 9.61 9.21 6.84
N PRO A 81 10.38 9.52 7.90
CA PRO A 81 11.82 9.33 7.87
C PRO A 81 12.13 7.88 7.52
N LEU A 82 12.83 7.66 6.40
CA LEU A 82 13.43 6.37 6.08
C LEU A 82 14.51 6.12 7.13
N THR A 83 14.35 5.08 7.93
CA THR A 83 15.32 4.75 8.95
C THR A 83 16.38 3.86 8.31
N LEU A 84 17.58 4.40 8.09
CA LEU A 84 18.71 3.60 7.63
C LEU A 84 19.27 2.81 8.83
N LEU A 85 18.95 1.52 8.88
CA LEU A 85 19.58 0.59 9.80
C LEU A 85 20.95 0.23 9.22
N ARG A 86 22.03 0.54 9.93
CA ARG A 86 23.40 0.16 9.56
C ARG A 86 23.98 -0.73 10.66
N TRP A 87 24.71 -1.76 10.27
CA TRP A 87 25.43 -2.62 11.19
C TRP A 87 26.79 -3.02 10.61
N ARG A 88 27.72 -3.37 11.50
CA ARG A 88 29.00 -3.96 11.17
C ARG A 88 29.06 -5.34 11.79
N ASP A 89 29.33 -6.33 10.98
CA ASP A 89 29.61 -7.69 11.42
C ASP A 89 30.97 -7.71 12.14
N ARG A 90 31.01 -8.21 13.38
CA ARG A 90 32.22 -8.14 14.23
C ARG A 90 33.31 -9.13 13.81
N GLU A 91 32.94 -10.22 13.16
CA GLU A 91 33.86 -11.32 12.84
C GLU A 91 34.48 -11.15 11.45
N SER A 92 33.66 -10.80 10.45
CA SER A 92 34.09 -10.54 9.07
C SER A 92 34.46 -9.07 8.81
N GLY A 93 34.14 -8.15 9.73
CA GLY A 93 34.38 -6.71 9.59
C GLY A 93 33.51 -6.02 8.52
N LYS A 94 32.59 -6.75 7.89
CA LYS A 94 31.75 -6.23 6.80
C LYS A 94 30.68 -5.28 7.34
N GLU A 95 30.46 -4.20 6.61
CA GLU A 95 29.36 -3.27 6.88
C GLU A 95 28.18 -3.56 5.96
N ALA A 96 26.97 -3.46 6.50
CA ALA A 96 25.73 -3.60 5.75
C ALA A 96 24.68 -2.62 6.29
N GLY A 97 23.65 -2.40 5.48
CA GLY A 97 22.52 -1.59 5.90
C GLY A 97 21.25 -1.89 5.11
N THR A 98 20.12 -1.53 5.68
CA THR A 98 18.81 -1.58 5.01
C THR A 98 17.97 -0.38 5.42
N PHE A 99 17.04 0.02 4.57
CA PHE A 99 16.03 1.03 4.90
C PHE A 99 14.80 0.35 5.50
N VAL A 100 14.33 0.86 6.64
CA VAL A 100 13.06 0.48 7.29
C VAL A 100 12.13 1.67 7.47
#